data_AF-A0A5F9CW60-F1
#
_entry.id   AF-A0A5F9CW60-F1
#
_cell.length_a   1.000
_cell.length_b   1.000
_cell.length_c   1.000
_cell.angle_alpha   90.00
_cell.angle_beta   90.00
_cell.angle_gamma   90.00
#
_symmetry.space_group_name_H-M   'P 1'
#
loop_
_entity.id
_entity.type
_entity.pdbx_description
1 polymer ?
#
loop_
_entity_poly.entity_id
_entity_poly.type
_entity_poly.pdbx_seq_one_letter_code
_entity_poly.pdbx_strand_id
1 'polypeptide(L)'
;MAFGAPSWRPPPPPLLLLLLWVTGQAAPVAGLGSDAELHIERRFVPDECPRTVRSGDFVRYHYVGTFPDGQKFDSSYDRDSTFNVFVGKGQLIAGMDQALVGMCVNERRFVKIPPKLAYGSEGVSGVIPPNSVLHFDVLLMDIWNSEDQVQIHTYFKPPSCPRTIQVSDFVRYHYNGTFLDGTLFDSSHNRMKTYDTYVGIGWLIPGMDKGLLGMCVGEKRIITIPPFLAYGEEGDGNIPGSAVLVFDIHVIDFHNPSDSISITSHYKPPDCSVLSKKGDYLKYHYNASLLDGTLLDSTWNLGKTYNIVLGSGQVVLGMDMGLREMCVGEKRTVIIPPHLGYGEAGVDGEVPGSAVLVFDVELLELVAGLPEGYMFIWNGEVSPNLFEEIDKDGNGEVVLEEVTAEWGGRRSGSQVGQGCVFSEGFALLSETCAAR
;
A
#
# COMPACT_ATOMS: atom_id res chain seq x y z
N MET A 1 -17.56 56.84 1.94
CA MET A 1 -16.52 57.46 2.79
C MET A 1 -15.29 57.66 1.89
N ALA A 2 -14.60 58.80 1.99
CA ALA A 2 -13.69 59.27 0.95
C ALA A 2 -12.21 58.91 1.16
N PHE A 3 -11.45 59.01 0.06
CA PHE A 3 -10.02 58.77 -0.11
C PHE A 3 -9.09 59.55 0.84
N GLY A 4 -7.84 59.06 0.99
CA GLY A 4 -6.72 59.89 1.44
C GLY A 4 -5.41 59.13 1.69
N ALA A 5 -4.46 59.20 0.76
CA ALA A 5 -3.07 58.80 0.95
C ALA A 5 -2.19 60.06 1.25
N PRO A 6 -0.85 59.97 1.39
CA PRO A 6 -0.14 60.46 2.58
C PRO A 6 0.41 61.89 2.48
N SER A 7 0.75 62.50 3.63
CA SER A 7 1.45 63.79 3.69
C SER A 7 2.87 63.69 4.26
N TRP A 8 3.83 64.15 3.46
CA TRP A 8 5.22 64.37 3.84
C TRP A 8 5.37 65.44 4.94
N ARG A 9 6.48 65.39 5.70
CA ARG A 9 7.00 66.54 6.47
C ARG A 9 8.47 66.79 6.15
N PRO A 10 8.91 68.06 6.03
CA PRO A 10 10.30 68.44 5.74
C PRO A 10 11.21 68.38 6.99
N PRO A 11 12.55 68.40 6.82
CA PRO A 11 13.50 68.31 7.93
C PRO A 11 13.70 69.66 8.68
N PRO A 12 14.12 69.62 9.96
CA PRO A 12 14.60 70.80 10.70
C PRO A 12 16.04 71.20 10.32
N PRO A 13 16.46 72.45 10.60
CA PRO A 13 17.74 73.03 10.15
C PRO A 13 18.96 72.55 10.97
N PRO A 14 20.21 72.78 10.48
CA PRO A 14 21.42 72.31 11.16
C PRO A 14 21.71 73.07 12.45
N LEU A 15 22.16 72.36 13.48
CA LEU A 15 22.66 72.94 14.73
C LEU A 15 24.17 72.72 14.86
N LEU A 16 24.84 73.75 15.39
CA LEU A 16 26.28 73.95 15.37
C LEU A 16 27.09 72.83 16.05
N LEU A 17 28.31 72.63 15.55
CA LEU A 17 29.35 71.85 16.22
C LEU A 17 29.60 72.37 17.65
N LEU A 18 29.61 71.45 18.61
CA LEU A 18 30.37 71.59 19.85
C LEU A 18 31.54 70.59 19.79
N LEU A 19 32.74 71.13 19.54
CA LEU A 19 33.98 70.37 19.49
C LEU A 19 34.38 69.93 20.91
N LEU A 20 34.03 68.71 21.28
CA LEU A 20 34.65 67.99 22.39
C LEU A 20 35.78 67.12 21.83
N TRP A 21 37.02 67.57 22.03
CA TRP A 21 38.21 66.77 21.77
C TRP A 21 38.30 65.62 22.79
N VAL A 22 37.79 64.45 22.41
CA VAL A 22 38.17 63.19 23.07
C VAL A 22 39.30 62.58 22.27
N THR A 23 40.52 62.62 22.82
CA THR A 23 41.69 61.94 22.27
C THR A 23 41.59 60.43 22.53
N GLY A 24 40.65 59.78 21.86
CA GLY A 24 40.60 58.32 21.73
C GLY A 24 41.45 57.91 20.53
N GLN A 25 42.53 57.14 20.77
CA GLN A 25 43.29 56.54 19.68
C GLN A 25 42.40 55.50 18.97
N ALA A 26 41.90 55.85 17.78
CA ALA A 26 41.29 54.87 16.90
C ALA A 26 42.39 53.87 16.49
N ALA A 27 42.22 52.61 16.87
CA ALA A 27 43.01 51.52 16.30
C ALA A 27 42.83 51.51 14.78
N PRO A 28 43.86 51.13 13.99
CA PRO A 28 43.76 51.15 12.54
C PRO A 28 42.65 50.20 12.10
N VAL A 29 41.61 50.75 11.45
CA VAL A 29 40.62 49.97 10.73
C VAL A 29 41.37 49.27 9.60
N ALA A 30 41.57 47.95 9.74
CA ALA A 30 42.22 47.14 8.73
C ALA A 30 41.48 47.28 7.40
N GLY A 31 42.24 47.44 6.31
CA GLY A 31 41.73 47.98 5.06
C GLY A 31 40.54 47.21 4.47
N LEU A 32 39.57 47.97 3.97
CA LEU A 32 38.45 47.49 3.16
C LEU A 32 38.94 46.70 1.94
N GLY A 33 38.79 45.39 1.98
CA GLY A 33 38.71 44.56 0.78
C GLY A 33 37.31 44.64 0.18
N SER A 34 36.94 45.78 -0.41
CA SER A 34 35.61 46.00 -1.03
C SER A 34 35.32 45.12 -2.25
N ASP A 35 36.25 44.25 -2.62
CA ASP A 35 36.16 43.39 -3.79
C ASP A 35 36.22 41.89 -3.50
N ALA A 36 36.07 41.49 -2.24
CA ALA A 36 35.97 40.08 -1.86
C ALA A 36 34.89 39.36 -2.68
N GLU A 37 35.26 38.21 -3.26
CA GLU A 37 34.38 37.34 -4.05
C GLU A 37 33.58 36.39 -3.14
N LEU A 38 32.49 35.82 -3.66
CA LEU A 38 31.73 34.78 -2.97
C LEU A 38 32.61 33.52 -2.80
N HIS A 39 32.90 33.11 -1.56
CA HIS A 39 33.69 31.92 -1.30
C HIS A 39 32.81 30.75 -0.87
N ILE A 40 32.78 29.67 -1.65
CA ILE A 40 32.01 28.46 -1.37
C ILE A 40 32.97 27.29 -1.10
N GLU A 41 32.97 26.80 0.14
CA GLU A 41 33.72 25.63 0.59
C GLU A 41 32.76 24.44 0.70
N ARG A 42 33.00 23.35 -0.03
CA ARG A 42 32.22 22.11 0.13
C ARG A 42 32.83 21.29 1.27
N ARG A 43 32.19 21.27 2.44
CA ARG A 43 32.65 20.55 3.63
C ARG A 43 32.34 19.06 3.59
N PHE A 44 31.23 18.71 2.98
CA PHE A 44 30.82 17.33 2.73
C PHE A 44 30.02 17.30 1.44
N VAL A 45 30.25 16.30 0.59
CA VAL A 45 29.51 16.03 -0.64
C VAL A 45 29.10 14.56 -0.57
N PRO A 46 27.81 14.22 -0.81
CA PRO A 46 27.38 12.82 -0.84
C PRO A 46 28.01 12.09 -2.03
N ASP A 47 28.20 10.77 -1.89
CA ASP A 47 28.68 9.92 -2.98
C ASP A 47 27.68 9.87 -4.15
N GLU A 48 26.38 9.91 -3.85
CA GLU A 48 25.30 9.95 -4.82
C GLU A 48 24.68 11.36 -4.88
N CYS A 49 24.56 11.89 -6.10
CA CYS A 49 23.89 13.16 -6.37
C CYS A 49 23.04 13.04 -7.65
N PRO A 50 21.83 12.46 -7.56
CA PRO A 50 20.96 12.25 -8.71
C PRO A 50 20.46 13.58 -9.33
N ARG A 51 20.40 14.64 -8.52
CA ARG A 51 20.01 16.00 -8.93
C ARG A 51 20.82 17.04 -8.17
N THR A 52 21.18 18.11 -8.87
CA THR A 52 21.72 19.35 -8.29
C THR A 52 20.72 20.50 -8.40
N VAL A 53 20.75 21.42 -7.44
CA VAL A 53 19.95 22.66 -7.43
C VAL A 53 20.15 23.50 -8.67
N ARG A 54 19.06 23.89 -9.32
CA ARG A 54 18.99 24.83 -10.44
C ARG A 54 18.15 26.06 -10.07
N SER A 55 18.31 27.14 -10.84
CA SER A 55 17.43 28.30 -10.70
C SER A 55 15.99 27.91 -11.04
N GLY A 56 15.04 28.27 -10.17
CA GLY A 56 13.64 27.86 -10.24
C GLY A 56 13.29 26.64 -9.39
N ASP A 57 14.26 25.87 -8.89
CA ASP A 57 13.99 24.79 -7.95
C ASP A 57 13.59 25.34 -6.56
N PHE A 58 12.63 24.70 -5.94
CA PHE A 58 12.34 24.85 -4.52
C PHE A 58 13.35 24.02 -3.72
N VAL A 59 13.90 24.61 -2.67
CA VAL A 59 14.85 23.94 -1.78
C VAL A 59 14.41 24.05 -0.33
N ARG A 60 14.76 23.01 0.43
CA ARG A 60 14.54 22.92 1.88
C ARG A 60 15.90 22.69 2.53
N TYR A 61 16.38 23.62 3.35
CA TYR A 61 17.74 23.53 3.91
C TYR A 61 17.83 24.03 5.35
N HIS A 62 18.83 23.53 6.07
CA HIS A 62 19.24 24.09 7.36
C HIS A 62 20.46 24.99 7.18
N TYR A 63 20.58 26.01 8.03
CA TYR A 63 21.75 26.87 8.11
C TYR A 63 22.07 27.34 9.54
N VAL A 64 23.33 27.71 9.74
CA VAL A 64 23.79 28.53 10.86
C VAL A 64 24.54 29.74 10.30
N GLY A 65 24.08 30.95 10.64
CA GLY A 65 24.67 32.23 10.23
C GLY A 65 25.54 32.83 11.34
N THR A 66 26.83 33.05 11.05
CA THR A 66 27.81 33.64 11.97
C THR A 66 28.60 34.78 11.34
N PHE A 67 29.14 35.66 12.17
CA PHE A 67 30.15 36.64 11.77
C PHE A 67 31.56 36.00 11.70
N PRO A 68 32.57 36.70 11.16
CA PRO A 68 33.94 36.16 11.04
C PRO A 68 34.63 35.86 12.37
N ASP A 69 34.18 36.45 13.48
CA ASP A 69 34.62 36.16 14.85
C ASP A 69 33.94 34.92 15.48
N GLY A 70 32.98 34.31 14.76
CA GLY A 70 32.19 33.16 15.21
C GLY A 70 30.89 33.50 15.95
N GLN A 71 30.57 34.79 16.18
CA GLN A 71 29.31 35.18 16.81
C GLN A 71 28.13 34.79 15.90
N LYS A 72 27.22 33.95 16.40
CA LYS A 72 25.98 33.55 15.73
C LYS A 72 24.97 34.71 15.75
N PHE A 73 24.45 35.09 14.59
CA PHE A 73 23.35 36.05 14.46
C PHE A 73 22.01 35.38 14.15
N ASP A 74 22.02 34.20 13.52
CA ASP A 74 20.81 33.46 13.15
C ASP A 74 21.08 31.96 12.91
N SER A 75 20.05 31.12 13.03
CA SER A 75 20.13 29.68 12.78
C SER A 75 18.73 29.09 12.57
N SER A 76 18.61 28.21 11.57
CA SER A 76 17.38 27.43 11.35
C SER A 76 17.09 26.45 12.49
N TYR A 77 18.15 25.92 13.11
CA TYR A 77 18.03 24.97 14.22
C TYR A 77 17.49 25.64 15.49
N ASP A 78 17.64 26.96 15.64
CA ASP A 78 17.10 27.70 16.79
C ASP A 78 15.56 27.87 16.71
N ARG A 79 14.96 27.49 15.57
CA ARG A 79 13.52 27.56 15.29
C ARG A 79 12.91 26.18 15.00
N ASP A 80 13.66 25.10 15.19
CA ASP A 80 13.26 23.72 14.87
C ASP A 80 12.62 23.54 13.48
N SER A 81 13.05 24.35 12.50
CA SER A 81 12.42 24.43 11.17
C SER A 81 13.44 24.73 10.07
N THR A 82 13.23 24.14 8.89
CA THR A 82 14.03 24.40 7.70
C THR A 82 13.74 25.78 7.11
N PHE A 83 14.69 26.32 6.34
CA PHE A 83 14.42 27.43 5.44
C PHE A 83 13.95 26.87 4.09
N ASN A 84 12.87 27.44 3.56
CA ASN A 84 12.11 26.92 2.43
C ASN A 84 11.95 28.04 1.39
N VAL A 85 12.47 27.89 0.17
CA VAL A 85 12.54 28.99 -0.81
C VAL A 85 12.77 28.52 -2.26
N PHE A 86 12.42 29.34 -3.25
CA PHE A 86 12.79 29.11 -4.65
C PHE A 86 14.13 29.77 -5.00
N VAL A 87 15.10 28.99 -5.44
CA VAL A 87 16.47 29.47 -5.75
C VAL A 87 16.50 30.29 -7.03
N GLY A 88 17.23 31.40 -7.02
CA GLY A 88 17.42 32.27 -8.18
C GLY A 88 16.20 33.13 -8.52
N LYS A 89 15.25 33.27 -7.57
CA LYS A 89 14.11 34.20 -7.67
C LYS A 89 14.36 35.54 -6.96
N GLY A 90 15.54 35.76 -6.39
CA GLY A 90 15.85 36.98 -5.63
C GLY A 90 15.11 37.07 -4.28
N GLN A 91 14.65 35.93 -3.76
CA GLN A 91 14.03 35.80 -2.43
C GLN A 91 15.07 35.70 -1.30
N LEU A 92 16.32 35.43 -1.66
CA LEU A 92 17.48 35.35 -0.78
C LEU A 92 18.43 36.52 -1.00
N ILE A 93 19.36 36.72 -0.07
CA ILE A 93 20.56 37.53 -0.36
C ILE A 93 21.31 36.92 -1.55
N ALA A 94 21.80 37.76 -2.46
CA ALA A 94 22.33 37.33 -3.76
C ALA A 94 23.45 36.28 -3.65
N GLY A 95 24.29 36.35 -2.61
CA GLY A 95 25.35 35.37 -2.38
C GLY A 95 24.84 34.00 -1.93
N MET A 96 23.70 33.92 -1.26
CA MET A 96 23.07 32.63 -0.90
C MET A 96 22.34 32.03 -2.10
N ASP A 97 21.63 32.86 -2.86
CA ASP A 97 20.99 32.45 -4.14
C ASP A 97 22.03 31.84 -5.10
N GLN A 98 23.24 32.42 -5.16
CA GLN A 98 24.37 31.87 -5.91
C GLN A 98 24.99 30.61 -5.27
N ALA A 99 25.11 30.56 -3.93
CA ALA A 99 25.78 29.46 -3.24
C ALA A 99 24.98 28.15 -3.14
N LEU A 100 23.65 28.23 -3.23
CA LEU A 100 22.77 27.05 -3.28
C LEU A 100 22.79 26.37 -4.65
N VAL A 101 23.05 27.09 -5.75
CA VAL A 101 23.10 26.50 -7.09
C VAL A 101 24.18 25.42 -7.19
N GLY A 102 23.84 24.32 -7.86
CA GLY A 102 24.73 23.18 -8.02
C GLY A 102 24.96 22.38 -6.74
N MET A 103 24.12 22.55 -5.70
CA MET A 103 24.19 21.79 -4.45
C MET A 103 23.41 20.46 -4.55
N CYS A 104 23.92 19.41 -3.92
CA CYS A 104 23.26 18.09 -3.80
C CYS A 104 22.51 17.98 -2.46
N VAL A 105 21.44 17.19 -2.38
CA VAL A 105 20.83 16.84 -1.09
C VAL A 105 21.85 16.11 -0.22
N ASN A 106 21.83 16.33 1.10
CA ASN A 106 22.87 15.97 2.05
C ASN A 106 24.24 16.64 1.85
N GLU A 107 24.47 17.47 0.82
CA GLU A 107 25.70 18.26 0.74
C GLU A 107 25.76 19.29 1.88
N ARG A 108 26.96 19.54 2.40
CA ARG A 108 27.21 20.58 3.40
C ARG A 108 28.20 21.61 2.86
N ARG A 109 27.79 22.87 2.80
CA ARG A 109 28.60 24.01 2.32
C ARG A 109 28.91 24.98 3.44
N PHE A 110 30.10 25.57 3.39
CA PHE A 110 30.43 26.76 4.16
C PHE A 110 30.67 27.94 3.21
N VAL A 111 29.85 28.97 3.35
CA VAL A 111 29.74 30.07 2.40
C VAL A 111 30.16 31.36 3.11
N LYS A 112 31.13 32.08 2.55
CA LYS A 112 31.50 33.42 3.00
C LYS A 112 30.94 34.43 2.01
N ILE A 113 29.96 35.21 2.45
CA ILE A 113 29.23 36.16 1.62
C ILE A 113 29.76 37.58 1.90
N PRO A 114 30.36 38.26 0.90
CA PRO A 114 30.81 39.63 1.04
C PRO A 114 29.62 40.60 1.14
N PRO A 115 29.78 41.82 1.71
CA PRO A 115 28.65 42.72 1.94
C PRO A 115 27.87 43.07 0.66
N LYS A 116 28.57 43.18 -0.49
CA LYS A 116 28.00 43.44 -1.82
C LYS A 116 27.03 42.35 -2.32
N LEU A 117 27.04 41.16 -1.71
CA LEU A 117 26.14 40.04 -1.99
C LEU A 117 25.24 39.68 -0.78
N ALA A 118 25.29 40.50 0.29
CA ALA A 118 24.49 40.39 1.50
C ALA A 118 23.66 41.69 1.70
N TYR A 119 23.77 42.35 2.86
CA TYR A 119 22.97 43.52 3.23
C TYR A 119 23.66 44.88 2.99
N GLY A 120 24.80 44.89 2.29
CA GLY A 120 25.48 46.11 1.83
C GLY A 120 25.81 47.12 2.93
N SER A 121 25.67 48.41 2.61
CA SER A 121 25.87 49.54 3.53
C SER A 121 24.76 49.73 4.55
N GLU A 122 23.58 49.14 4.34
CA GLU A 122 22.42 49.32 5.21
C GLU A 122 22.45 48.36 6.41
N GLY A 123 22.88 47.12 6.17
CA GLY A 123 22.79 46.06 7.18
C GLY A 123 21.33 45.67 7.50
N VAL A 124 21.13 45.11 8.69
CA VAL A 124 19.82 44.84 9.30
C VAL A 124 19.85 45.40 10.71
N SER A 125 19.07 46.44 10.98
CA SER A 125 19.09 47.16 12.27
C SER A 125 18.91 46.20 13.45
N GLY A 126 19.83 46.27 14.42
CA GLY A 126 19.83 45.45 15.63
C GLY A 126 20.35 44.02 15.48
N VAL A 127 20.63 43.52 14.26
CA VAL A 127 21.07 42.13 14.03
C VAL A 127 22.36 42.05 13.20
N ILE A 128 22.44 42.78 12.08
CA ILE A 128 23.56 42.71 11.13
C ILE A 128 24.10 44.12 10.88
N PRO A 129 25.34 44.44 11.32
CA PRO A 129 25.92 45.74 11.05
C PRO A 129 26.09 46.06 9.56
N PRO A 130 26.11 47.36 9.18
CA PRO A 130 26.60 47.82 7.88
C PRO A 130 27.94 47.19 7.47
N ASN A 131 28.06 46.82 6.20
CA ASN A 131 29.27 46.26 5.60
C ASN A 131 29.80 44.96 6.25
N SER A 132 28.94 44.18 6.94
CA SER A 132 29.32 42.88 7.50
C SER A 132 29.54 41.80 6.43
N VAL A 133 30.66 41.07 6.54
CA VAL A 133 30.84 39.76 5.91
C VAL A 133 30.04 38.74 6.70
N LEU A 134 29.30 37.86 6.02
CA LEU A 134 28.52 36.80 6.66
C LEU A 134 29.11 35.44 6.35
N HIS A 135 29.19 34.56 7.35
CA HIS A 135 29.51 33.17 7.19
C HIS A 135 28.24 32.33 7.38
N PHE A 136 28.00 31.38 6.50
CA PHE A 136 26.90 30.43 6.59
C PHE A 136 27.42 29.01 6.48
N ASP A 137 27.09 28.16 7.46
CA ASP A 137 27.17 26.71 7.33
C ASP A 137 25.78 26.22 6.90
N VAL A 138 25.68 25.52 5.77
CA VAL A 138 24.44 25.18 5.06
C VAL A 138 24.39 23.67 4.78
N LEU A 139 23.25 23.03 5.07
CA LEU A 139 22.96 21.62 4.79
C LEU A 139 21.66 21.54 3.97
N LEU A 140 21.72 21.00 2.75
CA LEU A 140 20.54 20.85 1.88
C LEU A 140 19.78 19.56 2.24
N MET A 141 18.51 19.69 2.59
CA MET A 141 17.64 18.57 3.01
C MET A 141 16.75 18.06 1.88
N ASP A 142 16.29 18.94 0.98
CA ASP A 142 15.30 18.59 -0.04
C ASP A 142 15.34 19.52 -1.26
N ILE A 143 14.86 19.04 -2.40
CA ILE A 143 14.83 19.73 -3.70
C ILE A 143 13.72 19.21 -4.62
N TRP A 144 12.90 20.11 -5.16
CA TRP A 144 11.92 19.80 -6.21
C TRP A 144 11.61 21.00 -7.10
N ASN A 145 10.84 20.78 -8.16
CA ASN A 145 10.36 21.81 -9.09
C ASN A 145 8.89 21.56 -9.45
N SER A 146 8.13 22.62 -9.72
CA SER A 146 6.72 22.54 -10.13
C SER A 146 6.47 21.72 -11.40
N GLU A 147 7.50 21.51 -12.23
CA GLU A 147 7.44 20.68 -13.44
C GLU A 147 7.74 19.19 -13.19
N ASP A 148 8.14 18.81 -11.96
CA ASP A 148 8.50 17.43 -11.63
C ASP A 148 7.28 16.49 -11.74
N GLN A 149 7.56 15.23 -12.06
CA GLN A 149 6.58 14.15 -12.10
C GLN A 149 7.02 13.03 -11.15
N VAL A 150 6.15 12.04 -10.93
CA VAL A 150 6.52 10.81 -10.22
C VAL A 150 7.66 10.14 -10.96
N GLN A 151 8.81 9.97 -10.30
CA GLN A 151 9.93 9.23 -10.86
C GLN A 151 9.83 7.77 -10.39
N ILE A 152 9.96 6.83 -11.32
CA ILE A 152 9.83 5.40 -11.06
C ILE A 152 11.13 4.71 -11.48
N HIS A 153 11.76 4.01 -10.54
CA HIS A 153 12.95 3.20 -10.77
C HIS A 153 12.72 1.75 -10.34
N THR A 154 12.30 0.90 -11.27
CA THR A 154 12.23 -0.56 -11.05
C THR A 154 13.64 -1.14 -11.08
N TYR A 155 14.13 -1.58 -9.92
CA TYR A 155 15.44 -2.21 -9.76
C TYR A 155 15.39 -3.75 -9.74
N PHE A 156 14.21 -4.32 -9.47
CA PHE A 156 13.98 -5.77 -9.58
C PHE A 156 12.63 -6.06 -10.19
N LYS A 157 12.62 -6.82 -11.30
CA LYS A 157 11.40 -7.34 -11.93
C LYS A 157 11.51 -8.86 -12.10
N PRO A 158 10.52 -9.64 -11.64
CA PRO A 158 10.57 -11.08 -11.80
C PRO A 158 10.47 -11.50 -13.28
N PRO A 159 11.07 -12.66 -13.65
CA PRO A 159 11.12 -13.11 -15.03
C PRO A 159 9.74 -13.52 -15.58
N SER A 160 8.82 -13.92 -14.70
CA SER A 160 7.41 -14.12 -15.01
C SER A 160 6.60 -12.93 -14.50
N CYS A 161 5.85 -12.29 -15.39
CA CYS A 161 4.86 -11.28 -15.06
C CYS A 161 3.62 -11.51 -15.92
N PRO A 162 2.71 -12.42 -15.52
CA PRO A 162 1.52 -12.76 -16.31
C PRO A 162 0.47 -11.64 -16.28
N ARG A 163 0.46 -10.84 -15.21
CA ARG A 163 -0.43 -9.71 -14.97
C ARG A 163 0.34 -8.58 -14.30
N THR A 164 -0.08 -7.36 -14.56
CA THR A 164 0.36 -6.14 -13.87
C THR A 164 -0.80 -5.47 -13.14
N ILE A 165 -0.54 -4.73 -12.06
CA ILE A 165 -1.55 -3.95 -11.32
C ILE A 165 -2.31 -3.01 -12.26
N GLN A 166 -3.65 -3.10 -12.22
CA GLN A 166 -4.57 -2.24 -12.94
C GLN A 166 -5.34 -1.31 -11.99
N VAL A 167 -6.10 -0.37 -12.55
CA VAL A 167 -7.02 0.49 -11.78
C VAL A 167 -8.10 -0.38 -11.14
N SER A 168 -8.44 -0.06 -9.89
CA SER A 168 -9.35 -0.81 -9.00
C SER A 168 -8.85 -2.17 -8.51
N ASP A 169 -7.59 -2.53 -8.77
CA ASP A 169 -6.99 -3.70 -8.12
C ASP A 169 -6.74 -3.42 -6.64
N PHE A 170 -7.06 -4.40 -5.79
CA PHE A 170 -6.62 -4.47 -4.41
C PHE A 170 -5.20 -5.04 -4.37
N VAL A 171 -4.28 -4.30 -3.76
CA VAL A 171 -2.84 -4.57 -3.77
C VAL A 171 -2.33 -4.70 -2.34
N ARG A 172 -1.53 -5.73 -2.10
CA ARG A 172 -0.75 -5.91 -0.87
C ARG A 172 0.72 -5.70 -1.18
N TYR A 173 1.35 -4.76 -0.50
CA TYR A 173 2.78 -4.48 -0.68
C TYR A 173 3.47 -4.15 0.64
N HIS A 174 4.76 -4.40 0.69
CA HIS A 174 5.64 -3.82 1.68
C HIS A 174 6.27 -2.54 1.13
N TYR A 175 6.50 -1.57 2.00
CA TYR A 175 7.26 -0.36 1.73
C TYR A 175 8.16 0.07 2.89
N ASN A 176 9.21 0.82 2.52
CA ASN A 176 9.93 1.77 3.35
C ASN A 176 9.74 3.18 2.76
N GLY A 177 9.34 4.15 3.58
CA GLY A 177 9.17 5.56 3.20
C GLY A 177 10.27 6.42 3.81
N THR A 178 11.09 7.05 2.97
CA THR A 178 12.14 8.00 3.37
C THR A 178 11.91 9.36 2.73
N PHE A 179 12.47 10.43 3.30
CA PHE A 179 12.65 11.67 2.56
C PHE A 179 13.84 11.54 1.59
N LEU A 180 14.07 12.57 0.78
CA LEU A 180 15.15 12.62 -0.21
C LEU A 180 16.56 12.64 0.40
N ASP A 181 16.69 12.96 1.69
CA ASP A 181 17.91 12.85 2.49
C ASP A 181 18.19 11.42 3.01
N GLY A 182 17.28 10.47 2.78
CA GLY A 182 17.36 9.09 3.28
C GLY A 182 16.81 8.88 4.70
N THR A 183 16.32 9.93 5.37
CA THR A 183 15.67 9.82 6.69
C THR A 183 14.37 9.04 6.58
N LEU A 184 14.27 7.90 7.27
CA LEU A 184 13.06 7.06 7.33
C LEU A 184 11.96 7.74 8.15
N PHE A 185 10.76 7.88 7.58
CA PHE A 185 9.59 8.42 8.29
C PHE A 185 8.50 7.36 8.57
N ASP A 186 8.43 6.29 7.78
CA ASP A 186 7.49 5.17 8.00
C ASP A 186 7.99 3.88 7.31
N SER A 187 7.56 2.72 7.81
CA SER A 187 7.75 1.43 7.17
C SER A 187 6.61 0.46 7.52
N SER A 188 6.18 -0.30 6.52
CA SER A 188 5.29 -1.46 6.72
C SER A 188 5.95 -2.57 7.55
N HIS A 189 7.27 -2.76 7.40
CA HIS A 189 8.00 -3.84 8.08
C HIS A 189 8.03 -3.64 9.60
N ASN A 190 8.08 -2.39 10.07
CA ASN A 190 8.00 -2.04 11.49
C ASN A 190 6.66 -2.48 12.14
N ARG A 191 5.61 -2.67 11.34
CA ARG A 191 4.29 -3.15 11.76
C ARG A 191 4.08 -4.65 11.55
N MET A 192 5.05 -5.35 10.94
CA MET A 192 4.98 -6.77 10.58
C MET A 192 3.74 -7.14 9.74
N LYS A 193 3.20 -6.18 8.98
CA LYS A 193 2.05 -6.37 8.09
C LYS A 193 2.32 -5.67 6.75
N THR A 194 1.76 -6.20 5.67
CA THR A 194 1.63 -5.48 4.39
C THR A 194 0.76 -4.24 4.56
N TYR A 195 0.93 -3.30 3.64
CA TYR A 195 -0.05 -2.25 3.39
C TYR A 195 -1.02 -2.75 2.32
N ASP A 196 -2.31 -2.70 2.65
CA ASP A 196 -3.37 -3.30 1.85
C ASP A 196 -4.32 -2.18 1.40
N THR A 197 -4.52 -2.00 0.10
CA THR A 197 -5.24 -0.83 -0.44
C THR A 197 -5.73 -1.05 -1.88
N TYR A 198 -6.55 -0.13 -2.37
CA TYR A 198 -7.02 -0.11 -3.76
C TYR A 198 -6.25 0.92 -4.58
N VAL A 199 -5.75 0.53 -5.76
CA VAL A 199 -4.91 1.39 -6.61
C VAL A 199 -5.72 2.06 -7.73
N GLY A 200 -5.41 3.33 -7.98
CA GLY A 200 -5.95 4.12 -9.09
C GLY A 200 -7.36 4.66 -8.88
N ILE A 201 -7.90 4.56 -7.66
CA ILE A 201 -9.23 5.05 -7.29
C ILE A 201 -9.21 6.10 -6.17
N GLY A 202 -8.05 6.72 -5.88
CA GLY A 202 -7.95 7.87 -4.99
C GLY A 202 -7.92 7.57 -3.48
N TRP A 203 -7.65 6.32 -3.09
CA TRP A 203 -7.44 5.94 -1.68
C TRP A 203 -6.01 6.19 -1.20
N LEU A 204 -5.08 6.44 -2.12
CA LEU A 204 -3.68 6.75 -1.89
C LEU A 204 -3.38 8.21 -2.26
N ILE A 205 -2.22 8.71 -1.81
CA ILE A 205 -1.67 9.95 -2.36
C ILE A 205 -1.48 9.81 -3.90
N PRO A 206 -1.75 10.86 -4.70
CA PRO A 206 -1.77 10.75 -6.16
C PRO A 206 -0.49 10.20 -6.80
N GLY A 207 0.67 10.39 -6.16
CA GLY A 207 1.95 9.85 -6.61
C GLY A 207 2.07 8.34 -6.42
N MET A 208 1.51 7.79 -5.35
CA MET A 208 1.50 6.34 -5.09
C MET A 208 0.51 5.63 -6.00
N ASP A 209 -0.68 6.21 -6.23
CA ASP A 209 -1.65 5.68 -7.20
C ASP A 209 -1.02 5.55 -8.60
N LYS A 210 -0.25 6.56 -9.04
CA LYS A 210 0.51 6.50 -10.30
C LYS A 210 1.69 5.52 -10.25
N GLY A 211 2.41 5.49 -9.13
CA GLY A 211 3.65 4.73 -8.97
C GLY A 211 3.46 3.22 -8.80
N LEU A 212 2.31 2.77 -8.27
CA LEU A 212 1.97 1.34 -8.14
C LEU A 212 1.35 0.74 -9.42
N LEU A 213 0.79 1.55 -10.31
CA LEU A 213 0.25 1.03 -11.56
C LEU A 213 1.35 0.32 -12.37
N GLY A 214 0.97 -0.81 -12.97
CA GLY A 214 1.89 -1.59 -13.80
C GLY A 214 2.93 -2.43 -13.03
N MET A 215 2.91 -2.56 -11.69
CA MET A 215 3.81 -3.52 -11.00
C MET A 215 3.38 -4.96 -11.25
N CYS A 216 4.33 -5.88 -11.23
CA CYS A 216 4.10 -7.33 -11.14
C CYS A 216 4.17 -7.82 -9.69
N VAL A 217 3.56 -8.99 -9.40
CA VAL A 217 3.77 -9.72 -8.15
C VAL A 217 5.27 -10.00 -7.98
N GLY A 218 5.85 -9.69 -6.81
CA GLY A 218 7.28 -9.81 -6.53
C GLY A 218 8.18 -8.71 -7.12
N GLU A 219 7.63 -7.73 -7.86
CA GLU A 219 8.42 -6.60 -8.37
C GLU A 219 8.85 -5.67 -7.21
N LYS A 220 10.06 -5.10 -7.33
CA LYS A 220 10.54 -4.02 -6.47
C LYS A 220 10.94 -2.78 -7.25
N ARG A 221 10.47 -1.62 -6.78
CA ARG A 221 10.74 -0.32 -7.40
C ARG A 221 10.83 0.78 -6.36
N ILE A 222 11.63 1.79 -6.65
CA ILE A 222 11.64 3.07 -5.93
C ILE A 222 10.69 4.04 -6.64
N ILE A 223 9.85 4.72 -5.88
CA ILE A 223 8.90 5.73 -6.34
C ILE A 223 9.24 7.06 -5.63
N THR A 224 9.70 8.05 -6.38
CA THR A 224 9.96 9.40 -5.87
C THR A 224 8.81 10.33 -6.24
N ILE A 225 8.21 10.97 -5.25
CA ILE A 225 6.95 11.72 -5.36
C ILE A 225 7.20 13.19 -4.92
N PRO A 226 7.00 14.17 -5.81
CA PRO A 226 7.07 15.58 -5.43
C PRO A 226 5.85 15.97 -4.56
N PRO A 227 5.96 17.00 -3.69
CA PRO A 227 4.96 17.28 -2.66
C PRO A 227 3.54 17.51 -3.18
N PHE A 228 3.37 18.13 -4.35
CA PHE A 228 2.06 18.36 -4.98
C PHE A 228 1.39 17.08 -5.53
N LEU A 229 2.05 15.92 -5.44
CA LEU A 229 1.48 14.59 -5.64
C LEU A 229 1.50 13.74 -4.35
N ALA A 230 1.88 14.34 -3.22
CA ALA A 230 1.90 13.77 -1.88
C ALA A 230 1.04 14.63 -0.92
N TYR A 231 1.62 15.21 0.13
CA TYR A 231 0.93 15.97 1.19
C TYR A 231 1.00 17.51 1.02
N GLY A 232 1.40 17.99 -0.16
CA GLY A 232 1.37 19.41 -0.51
C GLY A 232 2.32 20.28 0.31
N GLU A 233 1.96 21.57 0.44
CA GLU A 233 2.73 22.56 1.21
C GLU A 233 2.50 22.46 2.72
N GLU A 234 1.41 21.83 3.16
CA GLU A 234 1.03 21.71 4.58
C GLU A 234 1.76 20.54 5.27
N GLY A 235 1.96 19.42 4.56
CA GLY A 235 2.50 18.18 5.15
C GLY A 235 1.44 17.38 5.90
N ASP A 236 1.87 16.35 6.64
CA ASP A 236 0.97 15.55 7.48
C ASP A 236 1.75 14.86 8.62
N GLY A 237 1.33 15.07 9.86
CA GLY A 237 1.94 14.45 11.05
C GLY A 237 3.46 14.72 11.17
N ASN A 238 4.27 13.70 10.89
CA ASN A 238 5.74 13.76 10.88
C ASN A 238 6.34 14.08 9.51
N ILE A 239 5.53 14.25 8.46
CA ILE A 239 5.94 14.62 7.11
C ILE A 239 5.91 16.15 6.99
N PRO A 240 7.07 16.81 6.78
CA PRO A 240 7.12 18.26 6.62
C PRO A 240 6.40 18.75 5.37
N GLY A 241 5.83 19.95 5.44
CA GLY A 241 5.32 20.67 4.28
C GLY A 241 6.36 20.82 3.17
N SER A 242 5.91 20.64 1.92
CA SER A 242 6.73 20.69 0.71
C SER A 242 7.88 19.65 0.66
N ALA A 243 7.77 18.53 1.37
CA ALA A 243 8.75 17.44 1.32
C ALA A 243 8.58 16.53 0.09
N VAL A 244 9.69 16.07 -0.49
CA VAL A 244 9.72 14.98 -1.46
C VAL A 244 9.73 13.65 -0.72
N LEU A 245 8.88 12.73 -1.13
CA LEU A 245 8.82 11.38 -0.56
C LEU A 245 9.47 10.38 -1.50
N VAL A 246 10.20 9.43 -0.93
CA VAL A 246 10.82 8.29 -1.63
C VAL A 246 10.28 7.02 -1.00
N PHE A 247 9.64 6.18 -1.80
CA PHE A 247 9.10 4.89 -1.36
C PHE A 247 9.82 3.74 -2.08
N ASP A 248 10.51 2.89 -1.33
CA ASP A 248 10.98 1.58 -1.81
C ASP A 248 9.85 0.57 -1.60
N ILE A 249 9.28 0.05 -2.70
CA ILE A 249 8.11 -0.83 -2.72
C ILE A 249 8.51 -2.26 -3.11
N HIS A 250 7.92 -3.25 -2.44
CA HIS A 250 7.91 -4.65 -2.81
C HIS A 250 6.47 -5.19 -2.84
N VAL A 251 5.94 -5.49 -4.04
CA VAL A 251 4.57 -6.01 -4.18
C VAL A 251 4.53 -7.50 -3.84
N ILE A 252 3.62 -7.87 -2.95
CA ILE A 252 3.45 -9.25 -2.48
C ILE A 252 2.37 -9.97 -3.26
N ASP A 253 1.23 -9.32 -3.51
CA ASP A 253 0.08 -9.90 -4.22
C ASP A 253 -0.92 -8.81 -4.65
N PHE A 254 -1.75 -9.08 -5.64
CA PHE A 254 -2.89 -8.23 -6.00
C PHE A 254 -3.97 -8.96 -6.81
N HIS A 255 -5.21 -8.47 -6.71
CA HIS A 255 -6.37 -9.00 -7.43
C HIS A 255 -7.39 -7.89 -7.73
N ASN A 256 -8.31 -8.08 -8.69
CA ASN A 256 -9.47 -7.20 -8.80
C ASN A 256 -10.64 -7.81 -7.99
N PRO A 257 -11.36 -7.03 -7.16
CA PRO A 257 -12.59 -7.50 -6.51
C PRO A 257 -13.70 -7.91 -7.50
N SER A 258 -13.58 -7.51 -8.76
CA SER A 258 -14.51 -7.89 -9.84
C SER A 258 -14.08 -9.16 -10.60
N ASP A 259 -12.91 -9.73 -10.30
CA ASP A 259 -12.41 -10.92 -11.00
C ASP A 259 -13.26 -12.15 -10.65
N SER A 260 -13.63 -12.95 -11.65
CA SER A 260 -14.09 -14.32 -11.41
C SER A 260 -12.91 -15.25 -11.13
N ILE A 261 -13.20 -16.51 -10.75
CA ILE A 261 -12.18 -17.56 -10.84
C ILE A 261 -11.65 -17.71 -12.27
N SER A 262 -10.40 -18.18 -12.41
CA SER A 262 -9.81 -18.60 -13.67
C SER A 262 -9.55 -20.11 -13.64
N ILE A 263 -9.97 -20.82 -14.68
CA ILE A 263 -9.82 -22.29 -14.79
C ILE A 263 -8.97 -22.62 -16.02
N THR A 264 -7.85 -23.31 -15.81
CA THR A 264 -6.95 -23.79 -16.87
C THR A 264 -6.91 -25.31 -16.84
N SER A 265 -7.56 -25.97 -17.80
CA SER A 265 -7.52 -27.43 -17.94
C SER A 265 -6.22 -27.87 -18.60
N HIS A 266 -5.40 -28.66 -17.88
CA HIS A 266 -4.11 -29.18 -18.36
C HIS A 266 -4.24 -30.54 -19.04
N TYR A 267 -5.17 -31.36 -18.56
CA TYR A 267 -5.45 -32.68 -19.11
C TYR A 267 -6.93 -33.00 -18.97
N LYS A 268 -7.56 -33.42 -20.06
CA LYS A 268 -8.97 -33.82 -20.12
C LYS A 268 -9.07 -35.19 -20.78
N PRO A 269 -9.58 -36.23 -20.09
CA PRO A 269 -9.75 -37.56 -20.66
C PRO A 269 -10.64 -37.55 -21.92
N PRO A 270 -10.44 -38.51 -22.85
CA PRO A 270 -11.28 -38.61 -24.05
C PRO A 270 -12.74 -38.95 -23.71
N ASP A 271 -12.98 -39.82 -22.73
CA ASP A 271 -14.31 -40.26 -22.30
C ASP A 271 -14.92 -39.33 -21.23
N CYS A 272 -14.98 -38.03 -21.54
CA CYS A 272 -15.48 -36.98 -20.64
C CYS A 272 -16.97 -36.67 -20.88
N SER A 273 -17.83 -37.68 -20.75
CA SER A 273 -19.28 -37.56 -21.00
C SER A 273 -20.10 -37.15 -19.77
N VAL A 274 -19.61 -37.45 -18.56
CA VAL A 274 -20.26 -37.09 -17.29
C VAL A 274 -19.48 -35.95 -16.65
N LEU A 275 -20.18 -34.84 -16.37
CA LEU A 275 -19.62 -33.62 -15.83
C LEU A 275 -20.22 -33.34 -14.44
N SER A 276 -19.39 -32.87 -13.51
CA SER A 276 -19.80 -32.48 -12.16
C SER A 276 -20.78 -31.30 -12.14
N LYS A 277 -21.85 -31.43 -11.36
CA LYS A 277 -22.88 -30.41 -11.11
C LYS A 277 -23.19 -30.29 -9.61
N LYS A 278 -23.89 -29.21 -9.23
CA LYS A 278 -24.35 -29.00 -7.84
C LYS A 278 -25.09 -30.25 -7.33
N GLY A 279 -24.75 -30.69 -6.13
CA GLY A 279 -25.28 -31.89 -5.48
C GLY A 279 -24.41 -33.15 -5.66
N ASP A 280 -23.52 -33.19 -6.67
CA ASP A 280 -22.68 -34.36 -6.89
C ASP A 280 -21.64 -34.56 -5.80
N TYR A 281 -21.36 -35.84 -5.47
CA TYR A 281 -20.31 -36.21 -4.54
C TYR A 281 -18.99 -36.43 -5.29
N LEU A 282 -17.96 -35.70 -4.88
CA LEU A 282 -16.65 -35.67 -5.52
C LEU A 282 -15.58 -36.22 -4.58
N LYS A 283 -14.64 -37.00 -5.12
CA LYS A 283 -13.33 -37.25 -4.49
C LYS A 283 -12.23 -36.74 -5.40
N TYR A 284 -11.35 -35.89 -4.87
CA TYR A 284 -10.27 -35.30 -5.66
C TYR A 284 -8.98 -35.18 -4.85
N HIS A 285 -7.86 -35.09 -5.58
CA HIS A 285 -6.60 -34.59 -5.06
C HIS A 285 -6.44 -33.11 -5.40
N TYR A 286 -5.83 -32.36 -4.49
CA TYR A 286 -5.36 -31.01 -4.77
C TYR A 286 -3.99 -30.73 -4.15
N ASN A 287 -3.28 -29.78 -4.78
CA ASN A 287 -2.21 -28.96 -4.18
C ASN A 287 -2.69 -27.52 -4.16
N ALA A 288 -2.59 -26.85 -3.01
CA ALA A 288 -2.93 -25.45 -2.83
C ALA A 288 -1.66 -24.63 -2.62
N SER A 289 -1.50 -23.54 -3.38
CA SER A 289 -0.36 -22.63 -3.28
C SER A 289 -0.78 -21.17 -3.47
N LEU A 290 0.12 -20.25 -3.15
CA LEU A 290 0.04 -18.84 -3.52
C LEU A 290 0.58 -18.61 -4.94
N LEU A 291 0.32 -17.43 -5.53
CA LEU A 291 0.84 -17.04 -6.85
C LEU A 291 2.37 -17.02 -6.95
N ASP A 292 3.10 -16.92 -5.82
CA ASP A 292 4.56 -17.00 -5.76
C ASP A 292 5.10 -18.45 -5.73
N GLY A 293 4.21 -19.45 -5.67
CA GLY A 293 4.53 -20.87 -5.58
C GLY A 293 4.69 -21.40 -4.15
N THR A 294 4.49 -20.58 -3.11
CA THR A 294 4.47 -21.03 -1.71
C THR A 294 3.35 -22.04 -1.51
N LEU A 295 3.71 -23.28 -1.15
CA LEU A 295 2.74 -24.34 -0.87
C LEU A 295 2.02 -24.05 0.46
N LEU A 296 0.68 -24.05 0.41
CA LEU A 296 -0.18 -23.88 1.57
C LEU A 296 -0.58 -25.25 2.15
N ASP A 297 -1.16 -26.12 1.31
CA ASP A 297 -1.60 -27.46 1.71
C ASP A 297 -1.61 -28.44 0.52
N SER A 298 -1.65 -29.73 0.81
CA SER A 298 -1.80 -30.79 -0.18
C SER A 298 -2.44 -32.04 0.40
N THR A 299 -3.46 -32.56 -0.31
CA THR A 299 -4.05 -33.88 -0.04
C THR A 299 -3.03 -35.03 -0.02
N TRP A 300 -1.92 -34.91 -0.75
CA TRP A 300 -0.85 -35.90 -0.78
C TRP A 300 -0.10 -35.97 0.56
N ASN A 301 0.05 -34.83 1.26
CA ASN A 301 0.65 -34.79 2.61
C ASN A 301 -0.22 -35.50 3.65
N LEU A 302 -1.55 -35.48 3.46
CA LEU A 302 -2.54 -36.11 4.33
C LEU A 302 -2.76 -37.61 4.03
N GLY A 303 -2.22 -38.11 2.91
CA GLY A 303 -2.38 -39.50 2.47
C GLY A 303 -3.83 -39.92 2.18
N LYS A 304 -4.72 -38.96 1.90
CA LYS A 304 -6.16 -39.16 1.71
C LYS A 304 -6.70 -38.25 0.61
N THR A 305 -7.79 -38.65 -0.02
CA THR A 305 -8.55 -37.81 -0.96
C THR A 305 -9.37 -36.78 -0.18
N TYR A 306 -9.61 -35.61 -0.78
CA TYR A 306 -10.60 -34.66 -0.27
C TYR A 306 -11.96 -35.00 -0.87
N ASN A 307 -12.99 -35.06 -0.02
CA ASN A 307 -14.30 -35.61 -0.37
C ASN A 307 -15.39 -34.60 -0.02
N ILE A 308 -16.21 -34.18 -1.00
CA ILE A 308 -17.25 -33.15 -0.81
C ILE A 308 -18.54 -33.48 -1.53
N VAL A 309 -19.63 -32.82 -1.14
CA VAL A 309 -20.83 -32.63 -1.94
C VAL A 309 -20.76 -31.25 -2.58
N LEU A 310 -20.69 -31.17 -3.91
CA LEU A 310 -20.45 -29.94 -4.67
C LEU A 310 -21.60 -28.93 -4.47
N GLY A 311 -21.29 -27.72 -4.02
CA GLY A 311 -22.31 -26.69 -3.75
C GLY A 311 -22.99 -26.80 -2.38
N SER A 312 -22.45 -27.61 -1.46
CA SER A 312 -22.92 -27.70 -0.06
C SER A 312 -22.23 -26.71 0.89
N GLY A 313 -21.30 -25.89 0.40
CA GLY A 313 -20.52 -24.96 1.23
C GLY A 313 -19.41 -25.62 2.07
N GLN A 314 -18.99 -26.84 1.71
CA GLN A 314 -17.88 -27.55 2.36
C GLN A 314 -16.49 -27.02 1.98
N VAL A 315 -16.40 -26.18 0.94
CA VAL A 315 -15.17 -25.54 0.46
C VAL A 315 -15.42 -24.06 0.18
N VAL A 316 -14.35 -23.28 0.01
CA VAL A 316 -14.45 -21.87 -0.39
C VAL A 316 -15.23 -21.71 -1.71
N LEU A 317 -15.98 -20.62 -1.85
CA LEU A 317 -16.94 -20.42 -2.95
C LEU A 317 -16.30 -20.57 -4.34
N GLY A 318 -15.08 -20.06 -4.52
CA GLY A 318 -14.33 -20.18 -5.78
C GLY A 318 -13.93 -21.61 -6.11
N MET A 319 -13.78 -22.49 -5.13
CA MET A 319 -13.51 -23.92 -5.34
C MET A 319 -14.81 -24.66 -5.67
N ASP A 320 -15.93 -24.31 -5.02
CA ASP A 320 -17.27 -24.81 -5.33
C ASP A 320 -17.76 -24.39 -6.74
N MET A 321 -17.24 -23.27 -7.26
CA MET A 321 -17.36 -22.87 -8.67
C MET A 321 -16.34 -23.62 -9.55
N GLY A 322 -15.08 -23.67 -9.12
CA GLY A 322 -13.93 -24.26 -9.81
C GLY A 322 -13.88 -25.78 -9.86
N LEU A 323 -14.85 -26.48 -9.27
CA LEU A 323 -15.06 -27.92 -9.35
C LEU A 323 -16.24 -28.33 -10.25
N ARG A 324 -17.01 -27.38 -10.81
CA ARG A 324 -18.13 -27.64 -11.75
C ARG A 324 -17.62 -27.98 -13.15
N GLU A 325 -18.41 -28.70 -13.93
CA GLU A 325 -18.08 -29.05 -15.32
C GLU A 325 -16.74 -29.80 -15.48
N MET A 326 -16.37 -30.58 -14.47
CA MET A 326 -15.18 -31.42 -14.41
C MET A 326 -15.56 -32.88 -14.59
N CYS A 327 -14.76 -33.66 -15.31
CA CYS A 327 -14.93 -35.12 -15.41
C CYS A 327 -13.83 -35.89 -14.68
N VAL A 328 -14.13 -37.15 -14.35
CA VAL A 328 -13.18 -38.06 -13.70
C VAL A 328 -11.91 -38.21 -14.53
N GLY A 329 -10.76 -38.00 -13.92
CA GLY A 329 -9.44 -37.99 -14.54
C GLY A 329 -9.01 -36.64 -15.13
N GLU A 330 -9.86 -35.61 -15.13
CA GLU A 330 -9.46 -34.25 -15.53
C GLU A 330 -8.44 -33.68 -14.53
N LYS A 331 -7.43 -32.95 -15.03
CA LYS A 331 -6.48 -32.17 -14.22
C LYS A 331 -6.51 -30.71 -14.65
N ARG A 332 -6.70 -29.80 -13.70
CA ARG A 332 -6.80 -28.37 -13.97
C ARG A 332 -6.31 -27.49 -12.82
N THR A 333 -5.79 -26.32 -13.15
CA THR A 333 -5.54 -25.26 -12.17
C THR A 333 -6.78 -24.38 -12.03
N VAL A 334 -7.19 -24.09 -10.81
CA VAL A 334 -8.20 -23.08 -10.47
C VAL A 334 -7.50 -21.96 -9.69
N ILE A 335 -7.54 -20.73 -10.23
CA ILE A 335 -7.08 -19.53 -9.55
C ILE A 335 -8.30 -18.85 -8.94
N ILE A 336 -8.28 -18.64 -7.62
CA ILE A 336 -9.38 -18.12 -6.82
C ILE A 336 -8.98 -16.77 -6.23
N PRO A 337 -9.64 -15.66 -6.61
CA PRO A 337 -9.42 -14.36 -5.97
C PRO A 337 -9.94 -14.39 -4.52
N PRO A 338 -9.41 -13.56 -3.61
CA PRO A 338 -9.62 -13.72 -2.17
C PRO A 338 -11.08 -13.56 -1.75
N HIS A 339 -11.86 -12.71 -2.43
CA HIS A 339 -13.28 -12.53 -2.17
C HIS A 339 -14.15 -13.76 -2.50
N LEU A 340 -13.59 -14.75 -3.23
CA LEU A 340 -14.16 -16.09 -3.43
C LEU A 340 -13.41 -17.17 -2.62
N GLY A 341 -12.36 -16.79 -1.90
CA GLY A 341 -11.51 -17.61 -1.02
C GLY A 341 -11.77 -17.33 0.45
N TYR A 342 -10.72 -16.96 1.20
CA TYR A 342 -10.77 -16.64 2.64
C TYR A 342 -10.89 -15.13 2.97
N GLY A 343 -11.14 -14.29 1.96
CA GLY A 343 -11.34 -12.85 2.10
C GLY A 343 -10.12 -12.09 2.64
N GLU A 344 -10.37 -10.89 3.17
CA GLU A 344 -9.33 -10.03 3.76
C GLU A 344 -8.77 -10.57 5.07
N ALA A 345 -9.50 -11.44 5.76
CA ALA A 345 -9.08 -12.04 7.03
C ALA A 345 -8.05 -13.17 6.82
N GLY A 346 -8.23 -14.00 5.79
CA GLY A 346 -7.43 -15.20 5.60
C GLY A 346 -7.71 -16.26 6.67
N VAL A 347 -6.71 -17.08 6.97
CA VAL A 347 -6.69 -18.07 8.06
C VAL A 347 -5.37 -17.91 8.80
N ASP A 348 -5.41 -17.62 10.10
CA ASP A 348 -4.21 -17.34 10.88
C ASP A 348 -3.22 -18.53 10.86
N GLY A 349 -1.94 -18.25 10.65
CA GLY A 349 -0.88 -19.24 10.49
C GLY A 349 -0.90 -20.09 9.20
N GLU A 350 -1.98 -20.06 8.41
CA GLU A 350 -2.16 -20.92 7.23
C GLU A 350 -2.28 -20.12 5.92
N VAL A 351 -3.23 -19.21 5.83
CA VAL A 351 -3.56 -18.46 4.59
C VAL A 351 -3.51 -16.95 4.85
N PRO A 352 -2.59 -16.21 4.22
CA PRO A 352 -2.54 -14.75 4.38
C PRO A 352 -3.84 -14.05 3.98
N GLY A 353 -4.26 -13.04 4.73
CA GLY A 353 -5.42 -12.20 4.40
C GLY A 353 -5.28 -11.54 3.02
N SER A 354 -6.34 -11.60 2.22
CA SER A 354 -6.38 -11.22 0.79
C SER A 354 -5.43 -11.99 -0.13
N ALA A 355 -5.14 -13.26 0.16
CA ALA A 355 -4.38 -14.16 -0.72
C ALA A 355 -5.16 -14.69 -1.93
N VAL A 356 -4.60 -14.52 -3.12
CA VAL A 356 -5.02 -15.27 -4.32
C VAL A 356 -4.54 -16.70 -4.18
N LEU A 357 -5.47 -17.66 -4.27
CA LEU A 357 -5.20 -19.08 -4.12
C LEU A 357 -5.08 -19.76 -5.48
N VAL A 358 -4.10 -20.64 -5.62
CA VAL A 358 -3.88 -21.47 -6.80
C VAL A 358 -4.08 -22.93 -6.38
N PHE A 359 -5.10 -23.59 -6.95
CA PHE A 359 -5.39 -25.00 -6.71
C PHE A 359 -5.11 -25.81 -7.96
N ASP A 360 -4.12 -26.70 -7.92
CA ASP A 360 -3.95 -27.75 -8.94
C ASP A 360 -4.77 -28.97 -8.52
N VAL A 361 -5.81 -29.30 -9.30
CA VAL A 361 -6.86 -30.26 -8.95
C VAL A 361 -6.86 -31.45 -9.90
N GLU A 362 -7.03 -32.65 -9.36
CA GLU A 362 -7.26 -33.90 -10.09
C GLU A 362 -8.52 -34.60 -9.55
N LEU A 363 -9.57 -34.71 -10.37
CA LEU A 363 -10.82 -35.37 -9.98
C LEU A 363 -10.69 -36.89 -10.15
N LEU A 364 -10.91 -37.65 -9.08
CA LEU A 364 -10.69 -39.11 -9.04
C LEU A 364 -11.99 -39.90 -9.13
N GLU A 365 -13.05 -39.37 -8.53
CA GLU A 365 -14.35 -40.03 -8.46
C GLU A 365 -15.46 -38.97 -8.50
N LEU A 366 -16.47 -39.24 -9.34
CA LEU A 366 -17.69 -38.46 -9.48
C LEU A 366 -18.86 -39.42 -9.29
N VAL A 367 -19.57 -39.27 -8.17
CA VAL A 367 -20.84 -39.96 -7.94
C VAL A 367 -21.94 -38.92 -8.09
N ALA A 368 -22.83 -39.14 -9.06
CA ALA A 368 -23.95 -38.24 -9.29
C ALA A 368 -24.77 -38.08 -8.00
N GLY A 369 -25.05 -36.84 -7.63
CA GLY A 369 -25.79 -36.50 -6.44
C GLY A 369 -27.20 -37.06 -6.50
N LEU A 370 -27.76 -37.39 -5.34
CA LEU A 370 -29.21 -37.46 -5.24
C LEU A 370 -29.79 -36.06 -5.53
N PRO A 371 -30.98 -35.96 -6.12
CA PRO A 371 -31.66 -34.67 -6.28
C PRO A 371 -31.87 -33.99 -4.92
N GLU A 372 -32.10 -32.68 -4.92
CA GLU A 372 -32.53 -31.99 -3.70
C GLU A 372 -33.85 -32.60 -3.20
N GLY A 373 -33.92 -33.00 -1.92
CA GLY A 373 -35.11 -33.60 -1.29
C GLY A 373 -34.97 -35.03 -0.74
N TYR A 374 -33.81 -35.68 -0.88
CA TYR A 374 -33.63 -37.09 -0.51
C TYR A 374 -32.83 -37.26 0.80
N MET A 375 -33.24 -38.18 1.68
CA MET A 375 -32.58 -38.50 2.96
C MET A 375 -32.26 -39.99 3.08
N PHE A 376 -31.10 -40.33 3.65
CA PHE A 376 -30.72 -41.72 3.97
C PHE A 376 -30.98 -42.04 5.45
N ILE A 377 -31.65 -43.17 5.72
CA ILE A 377 -31.66 -43.81 7.04
C ILE A 377 -30.83 -45.09 6.97
N TRP A 378 -29.82 -45.20 7.84
CA TRP A 378 -29.07 -46.45 8.05
C TRP A 378 -29.44 -47.05 9.39
N ASN A 379 -29.87 -48.31 9.40
CA ASN A 379 -29.77 -49.21 10.55
C ASN A 379 -29.74 -50.66 10.06
N GLY A 380 -29.00 -51.53 10.76
CA GLY A 380 -28.78 -52.92 10.34
C GLY A 380 -29.99 -53.85 10.50
N GLU A 381 -31.02 -53.39 11.20
CA GLU A 381 -32.30 -54.07 11.36
C GLU A 381 -33.41 -53.03 11.17
N VAL A 382 -34.12 -53.12 10.04
CA VAL A 382 -35.31 -52.32 9.73
C VAL A 382 -36.46 -53.30 9.57
N SER A 383 -37.60 -53.01 10.20
CA SER A 383 -38.81 -53.82 10.06
C SER A 383 -39.26 -53.90 8.59
N PRO A 384 -39.68 -55.07 8.07
CA PRO A 384 -40.24 -55.15 6.72
C PRO A 384 -41.52 -54.30 6.56
N ASN A 385 -42.18 -53.95 7.66
CA ASN A 385 -43.41 -53.16 7.69
C ASN A 385 -43.16 -51.72 8.17
N LEU A 386 -41.93 -51.18 8.06
CA LEU A 386 -41.58 -49.84 8.56
C LEU A 386 -42.55 -48.73 8.09
N PHE A 387 -43.14 -48.85 6.90
CA PHE A 387 -44.16 -47.90 6.43
C PHE A 387 -45.40 -47.88 7.34
N GLU A 388 -45.96 -49.04 7.69
CA GLU A 388 -47.10 -49.19 8.63
C GLU A 388 -46.74 -48.76 10.07
N GLU A 389 -45.46 -48.76 10.42
CA GLU A 389 -44.98 -48.30 11.74
C GLU A 389 -44.87 -46.77 11.82
N ILE A 390 -44.76 -46.08 10.68
CA ILE A 390 -44.65 -44.62 10.60
C ILE A 390 -45.99 -43.97 10.23
N ASP A 391 -46.77 -44.55 9.31
CA ASP A 391 -48.15 -44.13 8.97
C ASP A 391 -49.08 -44.42 10.15
N LYS A 392 -49.23 -43.44 11.06
CA LYS A 392 -49.92 -43.62 12.34
C LYS A 392 -51.39 -43.27 12.29
N ASP A 393 -51.80 -42.41 11.36
CA ASP A 393 -53.21 -42.14 11.11
C ASP A 393 -53.84 -43.15 10.13
N GLY A 394 -53.02 -43.95 9.43
CA GLY A 394 -53.43 -45.03 8.54
C GLY A 394 -53.96 -44.54 7.20
N ASN A 395 -53.55 -43.33 6.77
CA ASN A 395 -54.08 -42.68 5.57
C ASN A 395 -53.41 -43.16 4.26
N GLY A 396 -52.26 -43.85 4.33
CA GLY A 396 -51.49 -44.33 3.17
C GLY A 396 -50.46 -43.34 2.63
N GLU A 397 -50.18 -42.23 3.33
CA GLU A 397 -49.21 -41.18 3.04
C GLU A 397 -48.46 -40.77 4.33
N VAL A 398 -47.15 -40.99 4.38
CA VAL A 398 -46.33 -40.59 5.54
C VAL A 398 -45.89 -39.13 5.43
N VAL A 399 -46.27 -38.30 6.41
CA VAL A 399 -45.85 -36.89 6.50
C VAL A 399 -44.74 -36.67 7.54
N LEU A 400 -44.03 -35.54 7.46
CA LEU A 400 -42.89 -35.27 8.35
C LEU A 400 -43.25 -35.34 9.84
N GLU A 401 -44.47 -34.91 10.19
CA GLU A 401 -44.94 -34.87 11.57
C GLU A 401 -44.94 -36.28 12.20
N GLU A 402 -45.31 -37.29 11.44
CA GLU A 402 -45.32 -38.69 11.87
C GLU A 402 -43.91 -39.28 11.98
N VAL A 403 -43.05 -39.00 10.99
CA VAL A 403 -41.62 -39.35 11.03
C VAL A 403 -40.96 -38.77 12.29
N THR A 404 -41.26 -37.51 12.64
CA THR A 404 -40.74 -36.89 13.87
C THR A 404 -41.39 -37.44 15.15
N ALA A 405 -42.65 -37.85 15.11
CA ALA A 405 -43.34 -38.40 16.27
C ALA A 405 -42.77 -39.76 16.71
N GLU A 406 -42.33 -40.61 15.76
CA GLU A 406 -41.71 -41.90 16.08
C GLU A 406 -40.23 -41.76 16.48
N TRP A 407 -39.45 -40.94 15.77
CA TRP A 407 -38.00 -40.84 16.00
C TRP A 407 -37.61 -39.81 17.06
N GLY A 408 -38.52 -38.90 17.46
CA GLY A 408 -38.30 -37.88 18.49
C GLY A 408 -37.98 -38.41 19.90
N GLY A 409 -38.18 -39.70 20.15
CA GLY A 409 -37.77 -40.40 21.37
C GLY A 409 -36.28 -40.75 21.45
N ARG A 410 -35.57 -40.85 20.31
CA ARG A 410 -34.14 -41.23 20.25
C ARG A 410 -33.25 -40.03 19.90
N ARG A 411 -33.09 -39.11 20.86
CA ARG A 411 -32.27 -37.90 20.65
C ARG A 411 -30.77 -38.18 20.73
N SER A 412 -30.08 -38.04 19.60
CA SER A 412 -28.81 -37.30 19.57
C SER A 412 -28.63 -36.56 18.23
N GLY A 413 -28.91 -35.26 18.24
CA GLY A 413 -28.29 -34.25 17.37
C GLY A 413 -28.42 -34.35 15.84
N SER A 414 -29.53 -33.83 15.28
CA SER A 414 -29.53 -32.92 14.12
C SER A 414 -30.94 -32.36 13.86
N GLN A 415 -31.04 -31.23 13.15
CA GLN A 415 -32.31 -30.58 12.82
C GLN A 415 -33.03 -31.30 11.68
N VAL A 416 -34.37 -31.29 11.70
CA VAL A 416 -35.21 -32.07 10.78
C VAL A 416 -35.80 -31.19 9.66
N GLY A 417 -35.69 -31.68 8.42
CA GLY A 417 -36.46 -31.26 7.24
C GLY A 417 -37.12 -32.49 6.56
N GLN A 418 -38.15 -32.26 5.74
CA GLN A 418 -39.07 -33.26 5.13
C GLN A 418 -38.35 -34.21 4.12
N GLY A 419 -38.79 -35.45 3.81
CA GLY A 419 -39.90 -36.32 4.26
C GLY A 419 -39.79 -37.73 3.60
N CYS A 420 -40.47 -38.79 4.08
CA CYS A 420 -40.06 -40.19 3.79
C CYS A 420 -41.15 -41.28 3.60
N VAL A 421 -40.86 -42.32 2.77
CA VAL A 421 -41.55 -43.63 2.55
C VAL A 421 -40.54 -44.71 2.05
N PHE A 422 -40.84 -46.00 2.21
CA PHE A 422 -39.90 -47.14 2.12
C PHE A 422 -40.41 -48.36 1.33
N SER A 423 -39.51 -49.14 0.71
CA SER A 423 -39.69 -50.59 0.48
C SER A 423 -38.34 -51.33 0.31
N GLU A 424 -38.39 -52.66 0.14
CA GLU A 424 -37.30 -53.63 0.33
C GLU A 424 -35.90 -53.21 -0.18
N GLY A 425 -34.99 -52.94 0.77
CA GLY A 425 -33.55 -52.86 0.54
C GLY A 425 -32.99 -51.53 0.07
N PHE A 426 -33.76 -50.68 -0.62
CA PHE A 426 -33.36 -49.32 -1.03
C PHE A 426 -34.58 -48.38 -1.14
N ALA A 427 -34.51 -47.21 -0.49
CA ALA A 427 -35.53 -46.17 -0.59
C ALA A 427 -35.02 -44.94 -1.37
N LEU A 428 -35.88 -44.39 -2.23
CA LEU A 428 -35.70 -43.17 -3.04
C LEU A 428 -36.96 -42.30 -2.86
N LEU A 429 -36.81 -40.99 -2.66
CA LEU A 429 -37.90 -40.14 -2.14
C LEU A 429 -38.00 -38.76 -2.79
N SER A 430 -39.22 -38.41 -3.22
CA SER A 430 -39.56 -37.06 -3.70
C SER A 430 -40.97 -36.64 -3.28
N GLU A 431 -41.05 -35.52 -2.57
CA GLU A 431 -42.20 -34.63 -2.23
C GLU A 431 -43.57 -35.20 -1.77
N THR A 432 -44.08 -36.31 -2.31
CA THR A 432 -45.23 -37.06 -1.75
C THR A 432 -45.14 -38.54 -2.13
N CYS A 433 -45.47 -39.44 -1.21
CA CYS A 433 -45.51 -40.88 -1.48
C CYS A 433 -46.80 -41.49 -0.96
N ALA A 434 -47.69 -41.87 -1.88
CA ALA A 434 -48.88 -42.65 -1.60
C ALA A 434 -48.61 -44.14 -1.87
N ALA A 435 -49.24 -45.03 -1.10
CA ALA A 435 -49.20 -46.47 -1.30
C ALA A 435 -49.69 -46.89 -2.71
N ARG A 436 -49.13 -47.99 -3.25
CA ARG A 436 -49.50 -48.54 -4.56
C ARG A 436 -49.61 -50.06 -4.56
#